data_AF-A0A4Q8TKP6-F1
#
_entry.id   AF-A0A4Q8TKP6-F1
#
_cell.length_a   1.000
_cell.length_b   1.000
_cell.length_c   1.000
_cell.angle_alpha   90.00
_cell.angle_beta   90.00
_cell.angle_gamma   90.00
#
_symmetry.space_group_name_H-M   'P 1'
#
loop_
_entity.id
_entity.type
_entity.pdbx_description
1 polymer ?
#
loop_
_entity_poly.entity_id
_entity_poly.type
_entity_poly.pdbx_seq_one_letter_code
_entity_poly.pdbx_strand_id
1 'polypeptide(L)'
;MNENPVPELPPVNTTAAEAMWAEHLAHRGINPEAAPHHVAESFGDHPALADELLNAIMHGTKRATSSLASEYAYYDERIPQVDDHCIICDGQGEPKAILRVISVERSSFDEVDEQFAAAEGEGDLSLGYWQKEHEKFWRRTQKSIGREWSPADTLKPGGELILERFEICWPEEFAD
;
A
#
# COMPACT_ATOMS: atom_id res chain seq x y z
N MET A 1 3.19 -11.56 29.77
CA MET A 1 2.80 -10.24 29.25
C MET A 1 1.63 -10.49 28.33
N ASN A 2 0.44 -10.00 28.68
CA ASN A 2 -0.72 -10.15 27.82
C ASN A 2 -0.50 -9.20 26.64
N GLU A 3 0.01 -9.73 25.54
CA GLU A 3 -0.04 -9.04 24.26
C GLU A 3 -1.52 -8.92 23.92
N ASN A 4 -2.09 -7.72 24.08
CA ASN A 4 -3.42 -7.47 23.56
C ASN A 4 -3.34 -7.74 22.05
N PRO A 5 -4.23 -8.58 21.49
CA PRO A 5 -4.21 -8.85 20.06
C PRO A 5 -4.41 -7.52 19.32
N VAL A 6 -3.56 -7.27 18.34
CA VAL A 6 -3.75 -6.15 17.40
C VAL A 6 -5.10 -6.39 16.70
N PRO A 7 -6.02 -5.41 16.68
CA PRO A 7 -7.30 -5.58 16.01
C PRO A 7 -7.08 -5.90 14.54
N GLU A 8 -7.78 -6.91 14.02
CA GLU A 8 -7.74 -7.23 12.59
C GLU A 8 -8.33 -6.08 11.78
N LEU A 9 -7.72 -5.80 10.64
CA LEU A 9 -8.23 -4.84 9.68
C LEU A 9 -9.58 -5.35 9.13
N PRO A 10 -10.66 -4.56 9.18
CA PRO A 10 -11.94 -4.96 8.61
C PRO A 10 -11.86 -5.06 7.08
N PRO A 11 -12.77 -5.82 6.45
CA PRO A 11 -12.85 -5.85 5.00
C PRO A 11 -13.25 -4.47 4.45
N VAL A 12 -12.75 -4.14 3.27
CA VAL A 12 -13.12 -2.91 2.56
C VAL A 12 -14.62 -2.87 2.25
N ASN A 13 -15.22 -1.69 2.42
CA ASN A 13 -16.57 -1.39 1.98
C ASN A 13 -16.62 -1.30 0.44
N THR A 14 -16.76 -2.45 -0.21
CA THR A 14 -16.74 -2.57 -1.67
C THR A 14 -17.85 -1.75 -2.34
N THR A 15 -19.01 -1.59 -1.69
CA THR A 15 -20.11 -0.79 -2.25
C THR A 15 -19.73 0.69 -2.33
N ALA A 16 -19.13 1.22 -1.25
CA ALA A 16 -18.66 2.60 -1.23
C ALA A 16 -17.46 2.79 -2.16
N ALA A 17 -16.55 1.82 -2.24
CA ALA A 17 -15.38 1.89 -3.11
C ALA A 17 -15.78 1.98 -4.59
N GLU A 18 -16.70 1.11 -5.03
CA GLU A 18 -17.22 1.16 -6.41
C GLU A 18 -17.99 2.45 -6.70
N ALA A 19 -18.67 3.03 -5.70
CA ALA A 19 -19.31 4.33 -5.86
C ALA A 19 -18.29 5.46 -6.06
N MET A 20 -17.20 5.48 -5.27
CA MET A 20 -16.11 6.45 -5.42
C MET A 20 -15.41 6.28 -6.78
N TRP A 21 -15.18 5.04 -7.22
CA TRP A 21 -14.59 4.76 -8.52
C TRP A 21 -15.45 5.29 -9.67
N ALA A 22 -16.77 5.01 -9.62
CA ALA A 22 -17.70 5.52 -10.64
C ALA A 22 -17.75 7.05 -10.68
N GLU A 23 -17.68 7.72 -9.52
CA GLU A 23 -17.59 9.18 -9.43
C GLU A 23 -16.32 9.71 -10.10
N HIS A 24 -15.16 9.11 -9.80
CA HIS A 24 -13.89 9.47 -10.42
C HIS A 24 -13.93 9.29 -11.95
N LEU A 25 -14.40 8.14 -12.45
CA LEU A 25 -14.52 7.89 -13.89
C LEU A 25 -15.43 8.92 -14.56
N ALA A 26 -16.58 9.23 -13.97
CA ALA A 26 -17.52 10.22 -14.49
C ALA A 26 -16.89 11.62 -14.52
N HIS A 27 -16.18 12.01 -13.46
CA HIS A 27 -15.48 13.28 -13.39
C HIS A 27 -14.38 13.40 -14.46
N ARG A 28 -13.62 12.32 -14.70
CA ARG A 28 -12.56 12.28 -15.72
C ARG A 28 -13.08 12.05 -17.14
N GLY A 29 -14.38 11.80 -17.32
CA GLY A 29 -14.97 11.47 -18.61
C GLY A 29 -14.49 10.12 -19.19
N ILE A 30 -14.05 9.21 -18.32
CA ILE A 30 -13.57 7.88 -18.71
C ILE A 30 -14.77 6.94 -18.87
N ASN A 31 -14.83 6.24 -20.00
CA ASN A 31 -15.83 5.18 -20.21
C ASN A 31 -15.51 4.00 -19.27
N PRO A 32 -16.47 3.50 -18.46
CA PRO A 32 -16.27 2.33 -17.60
C PRO A 32 -15.72 1.09 -18.32
N GLU A 33 -16.06 0.87 -19.60
CA GLU A 33 -15.53 -0.26 -20.38
C GLU A 33 -14.04 -0.12 -20.72
N ALA A 34 -13.51 1.10 -20.65
CA ALA A 34 -12.10 1.43 -20.88
C ALA A 34 -11.40 1.87 -19.58
N ALA A 35 -12.04 1.64 -18.42
CA ALA A 35 -11.45 1.99 -17.14
C ALA A 35 -10.15 1.21 -16.91
N PRO A 36 -9.11 1.85 -16.37
CA PRO A 36 -7.90 1.13 -15.96
C PRO A 36 -8.25 0.14 -14.84
N HIS A 37 -7.37 -0.83 -14.63
CA HIS A 37 -7.57 -1.76 -13.53
C HIS A 37 -7.45 -1.04 -12.18
N HIS A 38 -8.34 -1.38 -11.26
CA HIS A 38 -8.33 -0.88 -9.90
C HIS A 38 -8.45 -1.98 -8.86
N VAL A 39 -7.93 -1.70 -7.67
CA VAL A 39 -8.19 -2.46 -6.44
C VAL A 39 -8.70 -1.52 -5.35
N ALA A 40 -9.22 -2.07 -4.27
CA ALA A 40 -9.56 -1.32 -3.07
C ALA A 40 -8.98 -2.01 -1.84
N GLU A 41 -8.20 -1.28 -1.05
CA GLU A 41 -7.47 -1.81 0.11
C GLU A 41 -7.24 -0.73 1.16
N SER A 42 -6.82 -1.13 2.37
CA SER A 42 -6.26 -0.21 3.36
C SER A 42 -4.82 -0.60 3.60
N PHE A 43 -3.91 0.37 3.66
CA PHE A 43 -2.50 0.09 3.90
C PHE A 43 -2.24 -0.29 5.35
N GLY A 44 -1.24 -1.13 5.58
CA GLY A 44 -0.94 -1.67 6.90
C GLY A 44 -1.81 -2.87 7.27
N ASP A 45 -1.59 -3.41 8.46
CA ASP A 45 -2.17 -4.69 8.90
C ASP A 45 -3.20 -4.56 10.01
N HIS A 46 -3.53 -3.33 10.42
CA HIS A 46 -4.51 -3.05 11.47
C HIS A 46 -5.08 -1.62 11.36
N PRO A 47 -6.27 -1.37 11.94
CA PRO A 47 -6.99 -0.10 11.76
C PRO A 47 -6.17 1.16 12.07
N ALA A 48 -5.41 1.15 13.17
CA ALA A 48 -4.65 2.33 13.58
C ALA A 48 -3.53 2.68 12.58
N LEU A 49 -2.83 1.67 12.04
CA LEU A 49 -1.81 1.89 11.03
C LEU A 49 -2.43 2.31 9.69
N ALA A 50 -3.58 1.76 9.31
CA ALA A 50 -4.30 2.20 8.12
C ALA A 50 -4.67 3.68 8.18
N ASP A 51 -5.21 4.14 9.31
CA ASP A 51 -5.53 5.55 9.51
C ASP A 51 -4.27 6.44 9.48
N GLU A 52 -3.16 5.98 10.09
CA GLU A 52 -1.88 6.69 10.09
C GLU A 52 -1.30 6.85 8.68
N LEU A 53 -1.24 5.76 7.91
CA LEU A 53 -0.70 5.75 6.56
C LEU A 53 -1.58 6.54 5.59
N LEU A 54 -2.91 6.44 5.71
CA LEU A 54 -3.83 7.27 4.96
C LEU A 54 -3.60 8.76 5.24
N ASN A 55 -3.45 9.14 6.52
CA ASN A 55 -3.16 10.52 6.88
C ASN A 55 -1.81 10.99 6.29
N ALA A 56 -0.79 10.12 6.27
CA ALA A 56 0.49 10.42 5.63
C ALA A 56 0.38 10.60 4.11
N ILE A 57 -0.57 9.91 3.45
CA ILE A 57 -0.88 10.10 2.03
C ILE A 57 -1.59 11.43 1.81
N MET A 58 -2.72 11.65 2.47
CA MET A 58 -3.62 12.79 2.20
C MET A 58 -3.06 14.14 2.69
N HIS A 59 -2.30 14.12 3.80
CA HIS A 59 -1.85 15.34 4.48
C HIS A 59 -0.33 15.39 4.69
N GLY A 60 0.37 14.33 4.31
CA GLY A 60 1.82 14.22 4.43
C GLY A 60 2.50 14.17 3.07
N THR A 61 3.62 13.45 3.02
CA THR A 61 4.48 13.34 1.83
C THR A 61 4.54 11.92 1.27
N LYS A 62 3.73 10.99 1.79
CA LYS A 62 3.73 9.59 1.35
C LYS A 62 3.25 9.51 -0.10
N ARG A 63 4.16 9.11 -0.98
CA ARG A 63 3.98 8.91 -2.44
C ARG A 63 4.64 7.62 -2.93
N ALA A 64 4.96 6.73 -2.00
CA ALA A 64 5.49 5.40 -2.27
C ALA A 64 4.97 4.39 -1.24
N THR A 65 4.93 3.12 -1.64
CA THR A 65 4.57 1.98 -0.80
C THR A 65 5.42 0.76 -1.21
N SER A 66 5.61 -0.18 -0.29
CA SER A 66 6.33 -1.42 -0.56
C SER A 66 5.61 -2.65 -0.04
N SER A 67 5.72 -3.75 -0.78
CA SER A 67 5.09 -5.04 -0.48
C SER A 67 6.03 -6.20 -0.81
N LEU A 68 5.73 -7.41 -0.33
CA LEU A 68 6.53 -8.59 -0.68
C LEU A 68 6.02 -9.25 -1.96
N ALA A 69 6.89 -9.51 -2.93
CA ALA A 69 6.53 -10.28 -4.13
C ALA A 69 5.88 -11.64 -3.80
N SER A 70 6.28 -12.24 -2.67
CA SER A 70 5.75 -13.51 -2.17
C SER A 70 4.31 -13.45 -1.63
N GLU A 71 3.80 -12.26 -1.30
CA GLU A 71 2.41 -12.07 -0.87
C GLU A 71 1.46 -12.18 -2.06
N TYR A 72 1.78 -11.57 -3.20
CA TYR A 72 1.00 -11.72 -4.43
C TYR A 72 0.83 -13.19 -4.84
N ALA A 73 1.91 -13.98 -4.80
CA ALA A 73 1.85 -15.41 -5.09
C ALA A 73 1.07 -16.21 -4.04
N TYR A 74 1.00 -15.74 -2.80
CA TYR A 74 0.27 -16.41 -1.72
C TYR A 74 -1.23 -16.16 -1.79
N TYR A 75 -1.63 -14.92 -2.10
CA TYR A 75 -3.03 -14.51 -2.20
C TYR A 75 -3.64 -14.73 -3.59
N ASP A 76 -2.87 -15.29 -4.55
CA ASP A 76 -3.25 -15.45 -5.96
C ASP A 76 -3.63 -14.11 -6.62
N GLU A 77 -2.86 -13.08 -6.25
CA GLU A 77 -3.01 -11.72 -6.74
C GLU A 77 -1.95 -11.40 -7.78
N ARG A 78 -2.27 -10.46 -8.67
CA ARG A 78 -1.29 -9.96 -9.64
C ARG A 78 -0.45 -8.86 -9.02
N ILE A 79 0.81 -8.80 -9.44
CA ILE A 79 1.67 -7.66 -9.13
C ILE A 79 1.12 -6.39 -9.81
N PRO A 80 1.17 -5.24 -9.12
CA PRO A 80 0.75 -3.96 -9.67
C PRO A 80 1.56 -3.58 -10.90
N GLN A 81 0.95 -2.80 -11.77
CA GLN A 81 1.50 -2.25 -13.00
C GLN A 81 1.33 -0.74 -13.01
N VAL A 82 2.16 -0.06 -13.78
CA VAL A 82 1.97 1.37 -14.06
C VAL A 82 0.57 1.59 -14.64
N ASP A 83 -0.06 2.68 -14.22
CA ASP A 83 -1.46 3.07 -14.49
C ASP A 83 -2.54 2.25 -13.77
N ASP A 84 -2.18 1.27 -12.94
CA ASP A 84 -3.14 0.70 -11.99
C ASP A 84 -3.58 1.73 -10.97
N HIS A 85 -4.82 1.58 -10.51
CA HIS A 85 -5.40 2.45 -9.49
C HIS A 85 -5.65 1.68 -8.19
N CYS A 86 -5.45 2.36 -7.07
CA CYS A 86 -5.74 1.84 -5.74
C CYS A 86 -6.70 2.79 -5.03
N ILE A 87 -7.91 2.31 -4.73
CA ILE A 87 -8.86 3.00 -3.86
C ILE A 87 -8.40 2.75 -2.42
N ILE A 88 -7.74 3.75 -1.83
CA ILE A 88 -7.20 3.64 -0.48
C ILE A 88 -8.29 3.93 0.56
N CYS A 89 -8.42 3.04 1.52
CA CYS A 89 -9.44 3.06 2.56
C CYS A 89 -8.83 3.39 3.94
N ASP A 90 -9.68 3.87 4.85
CA ASP A 90 -9.33 4.08 6.26
C ASP A 90 -9.31 2.76 7.05
N GLY A 91 -8.96 2.83 8.35
CA GLY A 91 -8.94 1.67 9.23
C GLY A 91 -10.29 1.01 9.50
N GLN A 92 -11.38 1.59 9.01
CA GLN A 92 -12.72 1.01 9.04
C GLN A 92 -13.13 0.41 7.69
N GLY A 93 -12.26 0.45 6.68
CA GLY A 93 -12.52 -0.05 5.33
C GLY A 93 -13.32 0.94 4.47
N GLU A 94 -13.48 2.20 4.88
CA GLU A 94 -14.20 3.21 4.10
C GLU A 94 -13.25 3.90 3.11
N PRO A 95 -13.59 3.99 1.81
CA PRO A 95 -12.72 4.57 0.79
C PRO A 95 -12.55 6.08 0.99
N LYS A 96 -11.33 6.60 0.77
CA LYS A 96 -11.00 8.02 1.02
C LYS A 96 -10.31 8.71 -0.15
N ALA A 97 -9.49 7.99 -0.90
CA ALA A 97 -8.81 8.53 -2.05
C ALA A 97 -8.55 7.45 -3.11
N ILE A 98 -8.20 7.88 -4.31
CA ILE A 98 -7.74 7.00 -5.38
C ILE A 98 -6.32 7.40 -5.73
N LEU A 99 -5.44 6.43 -5.68
CA LEU A 99 -4.03 6.54 -6.05
C LEU A 99 -3.85 5.97 -7.45
N ARG A 100 -2.93 6.53 -8.23
CA ARG A 100 -2.48 5.95 -9.51
C ARG A 100 -1.01 5.58 -9.41
N VAL A 101 -0.68 4.34 -9.76
CA VAL A 101 0.69 3.84 -9.78
C VAL A 101 1.44 4.46 -10.97
N ILE A 102 2.55 5.14 -10.69
CA ILE A 102 3.38 5.81 -11.70
C ILE A 102 4.69 5.08 -11.98
N SER A 103 5.16 4.24 -11.05
CA SER A 103 6.30 3.36 -11.26
C SER A 103 6.21 2.10 -10.40
N VAL A 104 6.71 0.99 -10.92
CA VAL A 104 6.85 -0.28 -10.20
C VAL A 104 8.27 -0.78 -10.40
N GLU A 105 8.99 -1.00 -9.31
CA GLU A 105 10.37 -1.48 -9.29
C GLU A 105 10.50 -2.70 -8.38
N ARG A 106 11.59 -3.44 -8.55
CA ARG A 106 11.95 -4.57 -7.66
C ARG A 106 13.26 -4.27 -6.99
N SER A 107 13.34 -4.51 -5.69
CA SER A 107 14.55 -4.32 -4.91
C SER A 107 14.70 -5.40 -3.85
N SER A 108 15.92 -5.66 -3.42
CA SER A 108 16.14 -6.30 -2.12
C SER A 108 15.95 -5.29 -0.98
N PHE A 109 15.71 -5.79 0.23
CA PHE A 109 15.48 -4.97 1.43
C PHE A 109 16.63 -4.01 1.73
N ASP A 110 17.88 -4.48 1.59
CA ASP A 110 19.07 -3.70 1.90
C ASP A 110 19.47 -2.74 0.77
N GLU A 111 18.86 -2.85 -0.41
CA GLU A 111 19.12 -1.99 -1.58
C GLU A 111 18.12 -0.84 -1.71
N VAL A 112 17.08 -0.78 -0.86
CA VAL A 112 16.17 0.37 -0.80
C VAL A 112 16.97 1.61 -0.40
N ASP A 113 16.85 2.68 -1.20
CA ASP A 113 17.59 3.91 -0.98
C ASP A 113 16.85 4.92 -0.08
N GLU A 114 17.58 5.95 0.37
CA GLU A 114 17.04 7.02 1.21
C GLU A 114 15.93 7.81 0.51
N GLN A 115 15.95 7.90 -0.83
CA GLN A 115 14.95 8.66 -1.58
C GLN A 115 13.60 7.93 -1.62
N PHE A 116 13.63 6.60 -1.72
CA PHE A 116 12.44 5.77 -1.63
C PHE A 116 11.89 5.77 -0.20
N ALA A 117 12.76 5.56 0.81
CA ALA A 117 12.35 5.62 2.21
C ALA A 117 11.71 6.96 2.59
N ALA A 118 12.27 8.08 2.12
CA ALA A 118 11.68 9.40 2.33
C ALA A 118 10.34 9.57 1.59
N ALA A 119 10.19 8.98 0.40
CA ALA A 119 8.94 9.01 -0.36
C ALA A 119 7.84 8.12 0.24
N GLU A 120 8.20 7.09 1.01
CA GLU A 120 7.23 6.35 1.84
C GLU A 120 6.64 7.23 2.95
N GLY A 121 7.25 8.38 3.27
CA GLY A 121 6.62 9.45 4.05
C GLY A 121 6.38 9.13 5.53
N GLU A 122 6.99 8.06 6.05
CA GLU A 122 6.76 7.56 7.41
C GLU A 122 7.83 8.02 8.40
N GLY A 123 7.41 8.20 9.67
CA GLY A 123 8.31 8.50 10.78
C GLY A 123 9.14 9.76 10.57
N ASP A 124 10.47 9.63 10.66
CA ASP A 124 11.44 10.71 10.47
C ASP A 124 11.99 10.82 9.04
N LEU A 125 11.37 10.10 8.09
CA LEU A 125 11.76 10.02 6.67
C LEU A 125 13.13 9.39 6.41
N SER A 126 13.76 8.81 7.44
CA SER A 126 15.08 8.18 7.29
C SER A 126 14.98 6.72 6.82
N LEU A 127 15.99 6.29 6.06
CA LEU A 127 16.16 4.87 5.69
C LEU A 127 16.25 3.98 6.94
N GLY A 128 16.89 4.45 8.01
CA GLY A 128 17.00 3.69 9.26
C GLY A 128 15.66 3.45 9.95
N TYR A 129 14.75 4.44 9.93
CA TYR A 129 13.38 4.26 10.40
C TYR A 129 12.62 3.28 9.51
N TRP A 130 12.69 3.48 8.19
CA TRP A 130 12.04 2.62 7.21
C TRP A 130 12.43 1.15 7.40
N GLN A 131 13.73 0.83 7.44
CA GLN A 131 14.23 -0.54 7.63
C GLN A 131 13.70 -1.15 8.92
N LYS A 132 13.80 -0.40 10.02
CA LYS A 132 13.38 -0.90 11.33
C LYS A 132 11.89 -1.22 11.39
N GLU A 133 11.02 -0.35 10.88
CA GLU A 133 9.57 -0.56 10.96
C GLU A 133 9.08 -1.57 9.92
N HIS A 134 9.64 -1.58 8.71
CA HIS A 134 9.30 -2.57 7.67
C HIS A 134 9.76 -3.99 8.05
N GLU A 135 10.94 -4.15 8.67
CA GLU A 135 11.36 -5.46 9.17
C GLU A 135 10.38 -6.00 10.22
N LYS A 136 9.92 -5.17 11.16
CA LYS A 136 8.92 -5.57 12.15
C LYS A 136 7.59 -5.90 11.50
N PHE A 137 7.15 -5.08 10.55
CA PHE A 137 5.91 -5.24 9.81
C PHE A 137 5.90 -6.60 9.10
N TRP A 138 6.85 -6.87 8.22
CA TRP A 138 6.90 -8.13 7.47
C TRP A 138 7.12 -9.36 8.36
N ARG A 139 7.92 -9.26 9.44
CA ARG A 139 8.01 -10.35 10.42
C ARG A 139 6.66 -10.66 11.08
N ARG A 140 5.85 -9.64 11.35
CA ARG A 140 4.53 -9.79 11.98
C ARG A 140 3.49 -10.32 11.00
N THR A 141 3.39 -9.74 9.81
CA THR A 141 2.40 -10.15 8.78
C THR A 141 2.71 -11.54 8.23
N GLN A 142 3.97 -11.86 7.95
CA GLN A 142 4.32 -13.21 7.48
C GLN A 142 4.05 -14.27 8.56
N LYS A 143 4.27 -13.93 9.84
CA LYS A 143 3.93 -14.82 10.96
C LYS A 143 2.44 -15.08 11.09
N SER A 144 1.57 -14.10 10.80
CA SER A 144 0.11 -14.29 10.88
C SER A 144 -0.40 -15.31 9.84
N ILE A 145 0.30 -15.46 8.72
CA ILE A 145 0.03 -16.49 7.70
C ILE A 145 0.90 -17.74 7.84
N GLY A 146 1.53 -17.94 8.99
CA GLY A 146 2.31 -19.15 9.29
C GLY A 146 3.66 -19.25 8.58
N ARG A 147 4.21 -18.12 8.14
CA ARG A 147 5.54 -18.02 7.51
C ARG A 147 6.52 -17.30 8.42
N GLU A 148 7.80 -17.61 8.25
CA GLU A 148 8.88 -16.79 8.80
C GLU A 148 9.45 -15.94 7.67
N TRP A 149 9.89 -14.73 8.00
CA TRP A 149 10.49 -13.82 7.05
C TRP A 149 11.69 -13.11 7.66
N SER A 150 12.68 -12.84 6.82
CA SER A 150 13.88 -12.05 7.10
C SER A 150 14.27 -11.21 5.88
N PRO A 151 15.04 -10.12 6.06
CA PRO A 151 15.54 -9.32 4.94
C PRO A 151 16.26 -10.15 3.85
N ALA A 152 16.99 -11.20 4.24
CA ALA A 152 17.70 -12.08 3.32
C ALA A 152 16.79 -12.87 2.36
N ASP A 153 15.49 -13.00 2.67
CA ASP A 153 14.53 -13.63 1.76
C ASP A 153 14.31 -12.80 0.49
N THR A 154 14.56 -11.49 0.55
CA THR A 154 14.44 -10.58 -0.61
C THR A 154 15.52 -10.79 -1.68
N LEU A 155 16.56 -11.56 -1.38
CA LEU A 155 17.61 -11.93 -2.33
C LEU A 155 17.23 -13.17 -3.17
N LYS A 156 16.14 -13.85 -2.84
CA LYS A 156 15.69 -15.06 -3.52
C LYS A 156 14.73 -14.69 -4.67
N PRO A 157 14.74 -15.43 -5.78
CA PRO A 157 13.76 -15.22 -6.86
C PRO A 157 12.32 -15.31 -6.34
N GLY A 158 11.53 -14.26 -6.56
CA GLY A 158 10.16 -14.16 -6.08
C GLY A 158 10.00 -13.73 -4.61
N GLY A 159 11.11 -13.42 -3.93
CA GLY A 159 11.11 -12.85 -2.58
C GLY A 159 11.34 -11.34 -2.55
N GLU A 160 11.58 -10.71 -3.71
CA GLU A 160 11.92 -9.29 -3.82
C GLU A 160 10.82 -8.39 -3.23
N LEU A 161 11.19 -7.18 -2.86
CA LEU A 161 10.21 -6.13 -2.61
C LEU A 161 9.62 -5.65 -3.94
N ILE A 162 8.32 -5.40 -3.96
CA ILE A 162 7.68 -4.60 -5.01
C ILE A 162 7.60 -3.18 -4.47
N LEU A 163 8.27 -2.26 -5.16
CA LEU A 163 8.35 -0.85 -4.81
C LEU A 163 7.46 -0.04 -5.75
N GLU A 164 6.43 0.58 -5.22
CA GLU A 164 5.50 1.38 -5.99
C GLU A 164 5.69 2.86 -5.67
N ARG A 165 5.67 3.71 -6.70
CA ARG A 165 5.41 5.14 -6.53
C ARG A 165 4.04 5.44 -7.08
N PHE A 166 3.34 6.35 -6.41
CA PHE A 166 1.99 6.74 -6.80
C PHE A 166 1.76 8.23 -6.65
N GLU A 167 0.72 8.70 -7.31
CA GLU A 167 0.14 10.03 -7.13
C GLU A 167 -1.31 9.89 -6.64
N ILE A 168 -1.81 10.90 -5.94
CA ILE A 168 -3.24 11.00 -5.64
C ILE A 168 -3.93 11.57 -6.88
N CYS A 169 -4.98 10.90 -7.35
CA CYS A 169 -5.75 11.34 -8.53
C CYS A 169 -7.20 11.73 -8.19
N TRP A 170 -7.68 11.36 -7.00
CA TRP A 170 -9.01 11.69 -6.50
C TRP A 170 -9.05 11.63 -4.96
N PRO A 171 -9.80 12.51 -4.28
CA PRO A 171 -10.53 13.66 -4.82
C PRO A 171 -9.60 14.80 -5.29
N GLU A 172 -10.12 15.71 -6.12
CA GLU A 172 -9.34 16.83 -6.71
C GLU A 172 -8.61 17.67 -5.67
N GLU A 173 -9.17 17.82 -4.46
CA GLU A 173 -8.57 18.63 -3.39
C GLU A 173 -7.22 18.09 -2.88
N PHE A 174 -6.94 16.79 -3.09
CA PHE A 174 -5.69 16.14 -2.71
C PHE A 174 -4.85 15.71 -3.92
N ALA A 175 -5.33 15.92 -5.15
CA ALA A 175 -4.65 15.45 -6.34
C ALA A 175 -3.30 16.16 -6.56
N ASP A 176 -2.30 15.42 -7.03
CA ASP A 176 -0.94 15.92 -7.33
C ASP A 176 -0.83 16.62 -8.70
#